data_AF-A0A2I0CZ81-F1
#
_entry.id   AF-A0A2I0CZ81-F1
#
_cell.length_a   1.000
_cell.length_b   1.000
_cell.length_c   1.000
_cell.angle_alpha   90.00
_cell.angle_beta   90.00
_cell.angle_gamma   90.00
#
_symmetry.space_group_name_H-M   'P 1'
#
loop_
_entity.id
_entity.type
_entity.pdbx_description
1 polymer ?
#
loop_
_entity_poly.entity_id
_entity_poly.type
_entity_poly.pdbx_seq_one_letter_code
_entity_poly.pdbx_strand_id
1 'polypeptide(L)'
;MTTRGPEDTTREAFRLFEDGRFPESLAVCNRLLEEAKDPALEVLAATNLFHIGRYEDAEVFFRDLAVRMPDSSYVHSYLGKVLEARGGG
;
A
#
# COMPACT_ATOMS: atom_id res chain seq x y z
N MET A 1 12.47 18.04 19.89
CA MET A 1 11.67 17.04 19.18
C MET A 1 11.50 17.52 17.75
N THR A 2 12.33 17.03 16.83
CA THR A 2 12.19 17.32 15.41
C THR A 2 11.01 16.51 14.91
N THR A 3 9.84 17.14 14.78
CA THR A 3 8.73 16.55 14.04
C THR A 3 9.20 16.36 12.61
N ARG A 4 9.40 15.10 12.20
CA ARG A 4 9.64 14.76 10.80
C ARG A 4 8.47 15.29 9.98
N GLY A 5 8.76 16.05 8.93
CA GLY A 5 7.74 16.51 8.01
C GLY A 5 7.08 15.32 7.30
N PRO A 6 5.85 15.50 6.75
CA PRO A 6 5.13 14.45 6.03
C PRO A 6 5.94 13.89 4.85
N GLU A 7 6.79 14.70 4.21
CA GLU A 7 7.69 14.28 3.13
C GLU A 7 8.79 13.31 3.62
N ASP A 8 9.35 13.53 4.81
CA ASP A 8 10.40 12.69 5.39
C ASP A 8 9.83 11.31 5.79
N THR A 9 8.61 11.33 6.34
CA THR A 9 7.86 10.12 6.73
C THR A 9 7.39 9.34 5.50
N THR A 10 7.00 10.01 4.41
CA THR A 10 6.68 9.35 3.14
C THR A 10 7.90 8.62 2.58
N ARG A 11 9.06 9.29 2.54
CA ARG A 11 10.32 8.68 2.10
C ARG A 11 10.73 7.49 2.97
N GLU A 12 10.46 7.55 4.27
CA GLU A 12 10.67 6.43 5.19
C GLU A 12 9.80 5.22 4.83
N ALA A 13 8.51 5.42 4.53
CA ALA A 13 7.62 4.34 4.13
C ALA A 13 8.13 3.61 2.87
N PHE A 14 8.53 4.37 1.85
CA PHE A 14 9.10 3.80 0.61
C PHE A 14 10.41 3.06 0.89
N ARG A 15 11.31 3.64 1.68
CA ARG A 15 12.56 2.96 2.03
C ARG A 15 12.32 1.64 2.76
N LEU A 16 11.41 1.62 3.73
CA LEU A 16 11.06 0.39 4.45
C LEU A 16 10.49 -0.67 3.50
N PHE A 17 9.69 -0.27 2.52
CA PHE A 17 9.20 -1.17 1.48
C PHE A 17 10.33 -1.75 0.62
N GLU A 18 11.25 -0.90 0.15
CA GLU A 18 12.42 -1.33 -0.64
C GLU A 18 13.34 -2.27 0.16
N ASP A 19 13.48 -2.05 1.47
CA ASP A 19 14.24 -2.90 2.38
C ASP A 19 13.50 -4.22 2.73
N GLY A 20 12.28 -4.45 2.19
CA GLY A 20 11.45 -5.63 2.47
C GLY A 20 10.79 -5.63 3.85
N ARG A 21 10.86 -4.52 4.57
CA ARG A 21 10.27 -4.30 5.90
C ARG A 21 8.81 -3.87 5.76
N PHE A 22 8.01 -4.74 5.15
CA PHE A 22 6.62 -4.44 4.78
C PHE A 22 5.72 -4.10 5.97
N PRO A 23 5.79 -4.79 7.14
CA PRO A 23 4.98 -4.43 8.30
C PRO A 23 5.28 -3.02 8.82
N GLU A 24 6.56 -2.63 8.89
CA GLU A 24 6.94 -1.29 9.30
C GLU A 24 6.54 -0.23 8.26
N SER A 25 6.73 -0.52 6.98
CA SER A 25 6.26 0.37 5.90
C SER A 25 4.76 0.61 5.99
N LEU A 26 3.96 -0.44 6.18
CA LEU A 26 2.51 -0.35 6.35
C LEU A 26 2.12 0.51 7.56
N ALA A 27 2.82 0.36 8.69
CA ALA A 27 2.56 1.17 9.87
C ALA A 27 2.86 2.66 9.65
N VAL A 28 3.86 2.98 8.82
CA VAL A 28 4.13 4.37 8.42
C VAL A 28 3.06 4.87 7.44
N CYS A 29 2.68 4.07 6.43
CA CYS A 29 1.61 4.42 5.49
C CYS A 29 0.29 4.71 6.22
N ASN A 30 -0.13 3.87 7.15
CA ASN A 30 -1.38 4.05 7.88
C ASN A 30 -1.41 5.38 8.64
N ARG A 31 -0.31 5.72 9.33
CA ARG A 31 -0.20 7.00 10.05
C ARG A 31 -0.30 8.21 9.12
N LEU A 32 0.36 8.14 7.96
CA LEU A 32 0.28 9.22 6.97
C LEU A 32 -1.12 9.35 6.36
N LEU A 33 -1.80 8.23 6.15
CA LEU A 33 -3.14 8.18 5.59
C LEU A 33 -4.22 8.70 6.56
N GLU A 34 -3.95 8.71 7.87
CA GLU A 34 -4.79 9.39 8.86
C GLU A 34 -4.79 10.92 8.68
N GLU A 35 -3.68 11.49 8.21
CA GLU A 35 -3.51 12.94 8.02
C GLU A 35 -3.91 13.40 6.61
N ALA A 36 -3.63 12.59 5.59
CA ALA A 36 -3.89 12.93 4.20
C ALA A 36 -4.25 11.70 3.36
N LYS A 37 -5.30 11.83 2.55
CA LYS A 37 -5.68 10.79 1.59
C LYS A 37 -4.84 10.92 0.32
N ASP A 38 -3.74 10.16 0.25
CA ASP A 38 -2.83 10.12 -0.90
C ASP A 38 -2.91 8.76 -1.62
N PRO A 39 -3.33 8.72 -2.89
CA PRO A 39 -3.38 7.49 -3.67
C PRO A 39 -2.05 6.73 -3.77
N ALA A 40 -0.90 7.41 -3.77
CA ALA A 40 0.40 6.75 -3.83
C ALA A 40 0.70 6.00 -2.53
N LEU A 41 0.34 6.57 -1.38
CA LEU A 41 0.45 5.91 -0.08
C LEU A 41 -0.55 4.76 0.07
N GLU A 42 -1.77 4.90 -0.47
CA GLU A 42 -2.75 3.82 -0.50
C GLU A 42 -2.26 2.64 -1.36
N VAL A 43 -1.64 2.91 -2.52
CA VAL A 43 -1.01 1.88 -3.37
C VAL A 43 0.13 1.19 -2.61
N LEU A 44 0.99 1.95 -1.92
CA LEU A 44 2.09 1.39 -1.14
C LEU A 44 1.57 0.52 0.02
N ALA A 45 0.55 0.98 0.75
CA ALA A 45 -0.09 0.22 1.82
C ALA A 45 -0.70 -1.09 1.31
N ALA A 46 -1.43 -1.04 0.19
CA ALA A 46 -2.02 -2.22 -0.46
C ALA A 46 -0.95 -3.22 -0.90
N THR A 47 0.16 -2.72 -1.43
CA THR A 47 1.31 -3.54 -1.84
C THR A 47 1.98 -4.20 -0.63
N ASN A 48 2.18 -3.46 0.47
CA ASN A 48 2.67 -4.02 1.73
C ASN A 48 1.77 -5.16 2.25
N LEU A 49 0.44 -4.94 2.26
CA LEU A 49 -0.52 -5.96 2.68
C LEU A 49 -0.40 -7.25 1.86
N PHE A 50 -0.23 -7.12 0.54
CA PHE A 50 0.01 -8.27 -0.34
C PHE A 50 1.29 -9.04 0.06
N HIS A 51 2.41 -8.35 0.28
CA HIS A 51 3.67 -9.00 0.66
C HIS A 51 3.64 -9.66 2.04
N ILE A 52 2.81 -9.18 2.96
CA ILE A 52 2.62 -9.77 4.30
C ILE A 52 1.65 -10.97 4.25
N GLY A 53 1.01 -11.23 3.10
CA GLY A 53 0.03 -12.31 2.94
C GLY A 53 -1.39 -11.95 3.40
N ARG A 54 -1.66 -10.66 3.63
CA ARG A 54 -2.99 -10.15 4.01
C ARG A 54 -3.81 -9.84 2.75
N TYR A 55 -4.11 -10.88 1.97
CA TYR A 55 -4.68 -10.73 0.63
C TYR A 55 -6.10 -10.14 0.63
N GLU A 56 -6.92 -10.44 1.64
CA GLU A 56 -8.28 -9.90 1.74
C GLU A 56 -8.28 -8.39 1.90
N ASP A 57 -7.43 -7.86 2.78
CA ASP A 57 -7.29 -6.42 2.97
C ASP A 57 -6.70 -5.76 1.73
N ALA A 58 -5.65 -6.37 1.15
CA ALA A 58 -5.04 -5.88 -0.08
C ALA A 58 -6.07 -5.75 -1.21
N GLU A 59 -6.97 -6.72 -1.35
CA GLU A 59 -8.02 -6.69 -2.37
C GLU A 59 -8.98 -5.51 -2.17
N VAL A 60 -9.40 -5.26 -0.94
CA VAL A 60 -10.29 -4.12 -0.64
C VAL A 60 -9.65 -2.82 -1.10
N PHE A 61 -8.38 -2.60 -0.76
CA PHE A 61 -7.64 -1.43 -1.20
C PHE A 61 -7.48 -1.37 -2.73
N PHE A 62 -7.04 -2.46 -3.37
CA PHE A 62 -6.82 -2.46 -4.83
C PHE A 62 -8.12 -2.31 -5.62
N ARG A 63 -9.26 -2.80 -5.12
CA ARG A 63 -10.57 -2.55 -5.75
C ARG A 63 -10.97 -1.08 -5.66
N ASP A 64 -10.82 -0.45 -4.50
CA ASP A 64 -11.11 0.98 -4.34
C ASP A 64 -10.18 1.85 -5.20
N LEU A 65 -8.89 1.51 -5.23
CA LEU A 65 -7.90 2.14 -6.11
C LEU A 65 -8.24 1.94 -7.59
N ALA A 66 -8.72 0.76 -8.00
CA ALA A 66 -9.09 0.50 -9.40
C ALA A 66 -10.28 1.36 -9.85
N VAL A 67 -11.20 1.69 -8.94
CA VAL A 67 -12.32 2.61 -9.23
C VAL A 67 -11.82 4.04 -9.39
N ARG A 68 -10.89 4.49 -8.53
CA ARG A 68 -10.35 5.86 -8.55
C ARG A 68 -9.26 6.09 -9.60
N MET A 69 -8.56 5.04 -9.98
CA MET A 69 -7.43 5.05 -10.92
C MET A 69 -7.65 4.01 -12.03
N PRO A 70 -8.71 4.14 -12.84
CA PRO A 70 -9.09 3.13 -13.83
C PRO A 70 -8.00 2.87 -14.88
N ASP A 71 -7.15 3.86 -15.17
CA ASP A 71 -6.07 3.75 -16.16
C ASP A 71 -4.75 3.21 -15.58
N SER A 72 -4.69 2.93 -14.27
CA SER A 72 -3.47 2.44 -13.62
C SER A 72 -3.27 0.94 -13.87
N SER A 73 -2.43 0.62 -14.84
CA SER A 73 -2.02 -0.77 -15.13
C SER A 73 -1.38 -1.44 -13.92
N TYR A 74 -0.68 -0.68 -13.07
CA TYR A 74 -0.07 -1.18 -11.84
C TYR A 74 -1.12 -1.69 -10.85
N VAL A 75 -2.19 -0.91 -10.62
CA VAL A 75 -3.30 -1.27 -9.73
C VAL A 75 -4.01 -2.53 -10.23
N HIS A 76 -4.35 -2.60 -11.52
CA HIS A 76 -4.98 -3.78 -12.11
C HIS A 76 -4.09 -5.02 -12.04
N SER A 77 -2.78 -4.85 -12.26
CA SER A 77 -1.82 -5.96 -12.17
C SER A 77 -1.75 -6.53 -10.75
N TYR A 78 -1.72 -5.67 -9.74
CA TYR A 78 -1.72 -6.13 -8.34
C TYR A 78 -3.04 -6.72 -7.91
N LEU A 79 -4.18 -6.16 -8.35
CA LEU A 79 -5.48 -6.76 -8.09
C LEU A 79 -5.55 -8.19 -8.64
N GLY A 80 -5.02 -8.42 -9.86
CA GLY A 80 -4.91 -9.78 -10.43
C GLY A 80 -4.08 -10.72 -9.56
N LYS A 81 -2.88 -10.29 -9.11
CA LYS A 81 -2.02 -11.07 -8.22
C LYS A 81 -2.69 -11.40 -6.89
N VAL A 82 -3.41 -10.44 -6.30
CA VAL A 82 -4.13 -10.63 -5.04
C VAL A 82 -5.26 -11.64 -5.20
N LEU A 83 -6.02 -11.55 -6.30
CA LEU A 83 -7.11 -12.48 -6.58
C LEU A 83 -6.60 -13.91 -6.81
N GLU A 84 -5.48 -14.06 -7.51
CA GLU A 84 -4.80 -15.36 -7.67
C GLU A 84 -4.34 -15.93 -6.33
N ALA A 85 -3.68 -15.12 -5.50
CA ALA A 85 -3.18 -15.56 -4.19
C ALA A 85 -4.30 -15.95 -3.23
N ARG A 86 -5.45 -15.26 -3.25
CA ARG A 86 -6.62 -15.60 -2.43
C ARG A 86 -7.39 -16.81 -2.98
N GLY A 87 -7.47 -16.95 -4.29
CA GLY A 87 -8.26 -18.00 -4.96
C GLY A 87 -7.54 -19.34 -5.12
N GLY A 88 -6.21 -19.39 -4.93
CA GLY A 88 -5.38 -20.58 -5.11
C GLY A 88 -5.29 -21.52 -3.91
N GLY A 89 -6.29 -21.53 -3.00
CA GLY A 89 -6.36 -22.38 -1.81
C GLY A 89 -7.25 -23.61 -1.99
#